data_AF-A0AA96GAZ3-F1
#
_entry.id   AF-A0AA96GAZ3-F1
#
_cell.length_a   1.000
_cell.length_b   1.000
_cell.length_c   1.000
_cell.angle_alpha   90.00
_cell.angle_beta   90.00
_cell.angle_gamma   90.00
#
_symmetry.space_group_name_H-M   'P 1'
#
loop_
_entity.id
_entity.type
_entity.pdbx_description
1 polymer ?
#
loop_
_entity_poly.entity_id
_entity_poly.type
_entity_poly.pdbx_seq_one_letter_code
_entity_poly.pdbx_strand_id
1 'polypeptide(L)'
;MAGSALTLTSPANPVEGDKLTFHWTTDAPDAKNWVGIYDGTRKPGTGSSLLWKYTPAASGDVQLDTSALTGGPYTAYLLAKDGYGILAQTAPFTFRPRPAVVAPHSAVDALTTAPVAPGAAVSVKLGGLWSRPAGNPAGTAAFRKVSGPAWASVSADGTFTGTAPAGAPKNPEVVVVGVKDSAGATDTVTVQIPVVDPAGQLRLKAASWNLANAGAAFTDGLEKQLRVVLTQGLDVLALQETAGTAAQTLATALGWYAYQSAGSVGILSRYPLTAVTPVTDALPAAGATLQLPGGRTVRFWAAHLDESGYGPYAVQDGQSAAQVTAAENASVRVQQARALAAAVQADAAGRTPVVVAGALSSPSHLDWTAATAAAHGGLGPLAWPVTTVLQGAGLTDSFREENRDPVKAPGCTWSPVRKQRAVGKAEPQDRIDYVLYAGPLKLVEAHTLVADWPATGTDQAAVAANQWPSDTAAAVATFRF
;
A
#
# COMPACT_ATOMS: atom_id res chain seq x y z
N MET A 1 41.10 23.44 -20.55
CA MET A 1 40.37 24.56 -19.94
C MET A 1 38.90 24.28 -20.13
N ALA A 2 38.11 24.27 -19.06
CA ALA A 2 36.69 23.97 -19.15
C ALA A 2 35.98 25.14 -19.84
N GLY A 3 35.30 24.88 -20.96
CA GLY A 3 34.53 25.90 -21.68
C GLY A 3 33.30 26.34 -20.90
N SER A 4 32.62 27.36 -21.42
CA SER A 4 31.35 27.86 -20.88
C SER A 4 30.26 26.78 -20.84
N ALA A 5 29.43 26.78 -19.80
CA ALA A 5 28.33 25.83 -19.62
C ALA A 5 27.08 26.50 -19.04
N LEU A 6 25.91 25.94 -19.36
CA LEU A 6 24.60 26.35 -18.83
C LEU A 6 23.73 25.11 -18.63
N THR A 7 23.27 24.89 -17.40
CA THR A 7 22.50 23.71 -17.02
C THR A 7 21.27 24.13 -16.24
N LEU A 8 20.10 23.59 -16.60
CA LEU A 8 18.90 23.70 -15.77
C LEU A 8 19.11 22.87 -14.50
N THR A 9 19.11 23.51 -13.33
CA THR A 9 19.40 22.84 -12.05
C THR A 9 18.17 22.65 -11.17
N SER A 10 17.15 23.49 -11.28
CA SER A 10 15.93 23.32 -10.50
C SER A 10 14.71 23.99 -11.12
N PRO A 11 13.54 23.32 -11.14
CA PRO A 11 13.35 21.88 -10.97
C PRO A 11 13.88 21.11 -12.20
N ALA A 12 14.29 19.85 -12.01
CA ALA A 12 14.78 19.00 -13.10
C ALA A 12 13.67 18.59 -14.10
N ASN A 13 12.41 18.53 -13.64
CA ASN A 13 11.23 18.21 -14.44
C ASN A 13 10.19 19.32 -14.26
N PRO A 14 10.28 20.42 -15.03
CA PRO A 14 9.45 21.59 -14.78
C PRO A 14 7.99 21.38 -15.18
N VAL A 15 7.09 21.94 -14.37
CA VAL A 15 5.64 22.01 -14.64
C VAL A 15 5.18 23.45 -14.76
N GLU A 16 4.06 23.67 -15.44
CA GLU A 16 3.47 25.00 -15.63
C GLU A 16 3.36 25.77 -14.31
N GLY A 17 3.80 27.03 -14.30
CA GLY A 17 3.86 27.87 -13.09
C GLY A 17 5.19 27.84 -12.32
N ASP A 18 6.11 26.94 -12.64
CA ASP A 18 7.42 26.87 -11.97
C ASP A 18 8.33 28.06 -12.35
N LYS A 19 9.27 28.39 -11.45
CA LYS A 19 10.41 29.28 -11.72
C LYS A 19 11.66 28.44 -11.91
N LEU A 20 12.36 28.63 -13.02
CA LEU A 20 13.55 27.83 -13.34
C LEU A 20 14.83 28.51 -12.85
N THR A 21 15.70 27.72 -12.23
CA THR A 21 17.07 28.10 -11.87
C THR A 21 18.04 27.39 -12.80
N PHE A 22 18.96 28.17 -13.37
CA PHE A 22 20.05 27.66 -14.21
C PHE A 22 21.39 27.94 -13.54
N HIS A 23 22.21 26.91 -13.44
CA HIS A 23 23.61 27.05 -13.08
C HIS A 23 24.43 27.31 -14.33
N TRP A 24 25.39 28.23 -14.25
CA TRP A 24 26.25 28.59 -15.37
C TRP A 24 27.69 28.81 -14.95
N THR A 25 28.58 28.57 -15.90
CA THR A 25 30.01 28.89 -15.82
C THR A 25 30.45 29.48 -17.16
N THR A 26 31.42 30.38 -17.15
CA THR A 26 32.02 30.91 -18.37
C THR A 26 33.50 31.20 -18.20
N ASP A 27 34.26 30.88 -19.23
CA ASP A 27 35.67 31.24 -19.41
C ASP A 27 35.86 32.66 -19.98
N ALA A 28 34.75 33.35 -20.30
CA ALA A 28 34.73 34.72 -20.81
C ALA A 28 33.78 35.62 -19.97
N PRO A 29 34.07 35.82 -18.67
CA PRO A 29 33.24 36.65 -17.81
C PRO A 29 33.18 38.09 -18.33
N ASP A 30 31.98 38.65 -18.36
CA ASP A 30 31.73 40.03 -18.73
C ASP A 30 30.50 40.53 -17.96
N ALA A 31 30.54 41.78 -17.51
CA ALA A 31 29.46 42.40 -16.73
C ALA A 31 28.12 42.41 -17.47
N LYS A 32 28.13 42.27 -18.80
CA LYS A 32 26.94 42.25 -19.65
C LYS A 32 26.62 40.87 -20.24
N ASN A 33 27.25 39.80 -19.76
CA ASN A 33 26.76 38.45 -20.09
C ASN A 33 25.37 38.25 -19.49
N TRP A 34 24.53 37.46 -20.16
CA TRP A 34 23.14 37.25 -19.74
C TRP A 34 22.63 35.87 -20.14
N VAL A 35 21.64 35.37 -19.40
CA VAL A 35 20.89 34.18 -19.77
C VAL A 35 19.54 34.59 -20.33
N GLY A 36 19.15 34.03 -21.48
CA GLY A 36 17.87 34.27 -22.14
C GLY A 36 17.17 32.98 -22.55
N ILE A 37 15.83 32.94 -22.43
CA ILE A 37 14.99 31.80 -22.83
C ILE A 37 14.29 32.09 -24.16
N TYR A 38 14.29 31.11 -25.06
CA TYR A 38 13.66 31.16 -26.38
C TYR A 38 12.79 29.91 -26.60
N ASP A 39 11.72 30.05 -27.37
CA ASP A 39 10.74 29.01 -27.73
C ASP A 39 11.10 28.28 -29.03
N GLY A 40 10.67 27.02 -29.12
CA GLY A 40 10.77 26.20 -30.31
C GLY A 40 12.19 26.13 -30.86
N THR A 41 12.34 26.57 -32.11
CA THR A 41 13.62 26.63 -32.83
C THR A 41 14.18 28.05 -32.94
N ARG A 42 13.59 29.04 -32.25
CA ARG A 42 14.03 30.45 -32.31
C ARG A 42 15.44 30.56 -31.74
N LYS A 43 16.34 31.20 -32.49
CA LYS A 43 17.73 31.44 -32.06
C LYS A 43 17.94 32.88 -31.59
N PRO A 44 18.87 33.11 -30.65
CA PRO A 44 19.35 34.45 -30.31
C PRO A 44 19.65 35.29 -31.56
N GLY A 45 19.17 36.53 -31.61
CA GLY A 45 19.35 37.45 -32.74
C GLY A 45 18.30 37.34 -33.86
N THR A 46 17.41 36.33 -33.84
CA THR A 46 16.28 36.21 -34.79
C THR A 46 14.94 36.66 -34.20
N GLY A 47 14.97 37.19 -32.98
CA GLY A 47 13.83 37.70 -32.21
C GLY A 47 14.23 37.96 -30.76
N SER A 48 13.35 38.58 -29.98
CA SER A 48 13.57 38.81 -28.55
C SER A 48 13.52 37.51 -27.73
N SER A 49 14.30 37.45 -26.65
CA SER A 49 14.13 36.45 -25.61
C SER A 49 12.76 36.64 -24.93
N LEU A 50 12.16 35.53 -24.49
CA LEU A 50 10.91 35.56 -23.72
C LEU A 50 11.15 36.09 -22.30
N LEU A 51 12.28 35.69 -21.72
CA LEU A 51 12.73 36.04 -20.39
C LEU A 51 14.25 36.15 -20.43
N TRP A 52 14.82 37.03 -19.62
CA TRP A 52 16.27 37.17 -19.53
C TRP A 52 16.72 37.79 -18.21
N LYS A 53 17.99 37.57 -17.86
CA LYS A 53 18.65 38.21 -16.72
C LYS A 53 20.16 38.25 -16.92
N TYR A 54 20.80 39.36 -16.53
CA TYR A 54 22.28 39.47 -16.56
C TYR A 54 22.95 38.53 -15.55
N THR A 55 24.13 38.05 -15.92
CA THR A 55 24.96 37.06 -15.22
C THR A 55 26.43 37.49 -15.30
N PRO A 56 26.85 38.51 -14.52
CA PRO A 56 28.11 39.25 -14.74
C PRO A 56 29.39 38.55 -14.26
N ALA A 57 29.25 37.51 -13.42
CA ALA A 57 30.37 36.77 -12.83
C ALA A 57 31.02 35.76 -13.82
N ALA A 58 31.95 34.94 -13.32
CA ALA A 58 32.46 33.77 -14.07
C ALA A 58 31.61 32.50 -13.84
N SER A 59 30.79 32.48 -12.79
CA SER A 59 29.86 31.39 -12.49
C SER A 59 28.78 31.87 -11.51
N GLY A 60 27.64 31.18 -11.50
CA GLY A 60 26.61 31.34 -10.49
C GLY A 60 25.32 30.63 -10.86
N ASP A 61 24.28 30.90 -10.07
CA ASP A 61 22.91 30.49 -10.38
C ASP A 61 22.07 31.70 -10.77
N VAL A 62 21.22 31.52 -11.79
CA VAL A 62 20.26 32.53 -12.23
C VAL A 62 18.87 31.93 -12.23
N GLN A 63 17.97 32.54 -11.44
CA GLN A 63 16.55 32.20 -11.46
C GLN A 63 15.79 33.16 -12.37
N LEU A 64 14.99 32.60 -13.27
CA LEU A 64 14.08 33.30 -14.17
C LEU A 64 12.64 32.98 -13.79
N ASP A 65 11.77 33.99 -13.78
CA ASP A 65 10.35 33.80 -13.50
C ASP A 65 9.62 33.26 -14.73
N THR A 66 9.68 31.94 -14.88
CA THR A 66 9.08 31.18 -15.98
C THR A 66 7.62 30.81 -15.73
N SER A 67 6.98 31.37 -14.70
CA SER A 67 5.64 30.96 -14.26
C SER A 67 4.55 31.13 -15.32
N ALA A 68 4.76 32.01 -16.30
CA ALA A 68 3.85 32.23 -17.42
C ALA A 68 4.12 31.34 -18.66
N LEU A 69 5.18 30.53 -18.64
CA LEU A 69 5.51 29.63 -19.75
C LEU A 69 4.76 28.30 -19.62
N THR A 70 4.33 27.76 -20.75
CA THR A 70 3.53 26.53 -20.83
C THR A 70 3.98 25.67 -22.01
N GLY A 71 3.97 24.35 -21.88
CA GLY A 71 4.41 23.44 -22.94
C GLY A 71 5.88 23.63 -23.31
N GLY A 72 6.18 23.71 -24.60
CA GLY A 72 7.54 23.90 -25.12
C GLY A 72 7.67 23.34 -26.55
N PRO A 73 8.90 23.06 -27.02
CA PRO A 73 10.17 23.14 -26.29
C PRO A 73 10.68 24.58 -26.10
N TYR A 74 11.54 24.77 -25.11
CA TYR A 74 12.31 25.98 -24.85
C TYR A 74 13.80 25.65 -24.78
N THR A 75 14.65 26.62 -25.12
CA THR A 75 16.10 26.55 -24.92
C THR A 75 16.58 27.80 -24.20
N ALA A 76 17.39 27.62 -23.15
CA ALA A 76 18.06 28.72 -22.49
C ALA A 76 19.48 28.87 -23.06
N TYR A 77 19.91 30.11 -23.27
CA TYR A 77 21.21 30.47 -23.82
C TYR A 77 21.94 31.38 -22.86
N LEU A 78 23.22 31.10 -22.60
CA LEU A 78 24.16 32.04 -22.01
C LEU A 78 24.79 32.85 -23.15
N LEU A 79 24.61 34.16 -23.12
CA LEU A 79 24.90 35.08 -24.21
C LEU A 79 25.92 36.14 -23.80
N ALA A 80 26.81 36.47 -24.74
CA ALA A 80 27.95 37.33 -24.50
C ALA A 80 27.60 38.82 -24.64
N LYS A 81 28.03 39.63 -23.67
CA LYS A 81 28.26 41.09 -23.83
C LYS A 81 27.08 41.88 -24.40
N ASP A 82 25.88 41.69 -23.86
CA ASP A 82 24.65 42.35 -24.33
C ASP A 82 24.28 42.06 -25.80
N GLY A 83 24.98 41.10 -26.41
CA GLY A 83 24.78 40.66 -27.77
C GLY A 83 24.23 39.23 -27.83
N TYR A 84 24.22 38.65 -29.03
CA TYR A 84 23.67 37.32 -29.30
C TYR A 84 24.75 36.25 -29.55
N GLY A 85 26.01 36.53 -29.17
CA GLY A 85 27.07 35.54 -29.21
C GLY A 85 26.83 34.45 -28.18
N ILE A 86 26.65 33.20 -28.62
CA ILE A 86 26.31 32.07 -27.74
C ILE A 86 27.57 31.55 -27.06
N LEU A 87 27.60 31.63 -25.73
CA LEU A 87 28.64 31.05 -24.88
C LEU A 87 28.29 29.61 -24.49
N ALA A 88 27.03 29.34 -24.16
CA ALA A 88 26.51 28.01 -23.85
C ALA A 88 24.99 27.96 -24.05
N GLN A 89 24.43 26.75 -24.10
CA GLN A 89 22.98 26.53 -24.14
C GLN A 89 22.60 25.26 -23.37
N THR A 90 21.36 25.18 -22.91
CA THR A 90 20.80 23.95 -22.34
C THR A 90 20.38 22.96 -23.44
N ALA A 91 20.10 21.71 -23.05
CA ALA A 91 19.18 20.88 -23.83
C ALA A 91 17.78 21.52 -23.84
N PRO A 92 16.93 21.23 -24.85
CA PRO A 92 15.56 21.70 -24.85
C PRO A 92 14.80 21.17 -23.62
N PHE A 93 13.95 22.00 -23.04
CA PHE A 93 13.08 21.64 -21.92
C PHE A 93 11.63 22.04 -22.20
N THR A 94 10.69 21.39 -21.53
CA THR A 94 9.24 21.62 -21.68
C THR A 94 8.58 21.66 -20.31
N PHE A 95 7.60 22.52 -20.12
CA PHE A 95 6.69 22.50 -18.99
C PHE A 95 5.59 21.47 -19.23
N ARG A 96 5.45 20.52 -18.31
CA ARG A 96 4.26 19.65 -18.29
C ARG A 96 3.10 20.37 -17.61
N PRO A 97 1.83 20.04 -17.93
CA PRO A 97 0.71 20.55 -17.17
C PRO A 97 0.89 20.31 -15.67
N ARG A 98 0.58 21.32 -14.86
CA ARG A 98 0.59 21.14 -13.39
C ARG A 98 -0.51 20.14 -13.03
N PRO A 99 -0.20 19.07 -12.28
CA PRO A 99 -1.23 18.13 -11.85
C PRO A 99 -2.34 18.86 -11.09
N ALA A 100 -3.60 18.52 -11.38
CA ALA A 100 -4.72 19.05 -10.64
C ALA A 100 -4.61 18.65 -9.17
N VAL A 101 -4.80 19.60 -8.26
CA VAL A 101 -4.86 19.31 -6.84
C VAL A 101 -6.17 18.55 -6.58
N VAL A 102 -6.05 17.31 -6.13
CA VAL A 102 -7.22 16.51 -5.72
C VAL A 102 -7.82 17.15 -4.48
N ALA A 103 -9.09 17.53 -4.53
CA ALA A 103 -9.76 18.16 -3.39
C ALA A 103 -9.78 17.20 -2.18
N PRO A 104 -9.79 17.72 -0.94
CA PRO A 104 -10.00 16.91 0.25
C PRO A 104 -11.32 16.14 0.16
N HIS A 105 -11.31 14.87 0.54
CA HIS A 105 -12.42 13.92 0.38
C HIS A 105 -12.33 12.80 1.41
N SER A 106 -13.41 12.04 1.57
CA SER A 106 -13.40 10.82 2.38
C SER A 106 -12.79 9.65 1.62
N ALA A 107 -12.06 8.78 2.32
CA ALA A 107 -11.36 7.63 1.72
C ALA A 107 -12.31 6.65 0.98
N VAL A 108 -13.59 6.66 1.33
CA VAL A 108 -14.67 5.88 0.71
C VAL A 108 -15.98 6.67 0.68
N ASP A 109 -16.81 6.39 -0.34
CA ASP A 109 -18.18 6.93 -0.45
C ASP A 109 -19.16 6.23 0.48
N ALA A 110 -18.89 4.97 0.81
CA ALA A 110 -19.73 4.16 1.69
C ALA A 110 -18.91 3.12 2.47
N LEU A 111 -19.40 2.76 3.65
CA LEU A 111 -18.85 1.67 4.44
C LEU A 111 -19.94 0.90 5.17
N THR A 112 -19.64 -0.36 5.48
CA THR A 112 -20.50 -1.22 6.30
C THR A 112 -19.81 -1.51 7.63
N THR A 113 -20.51 -1.25 8.73
CA THR A 113 -19.98 -1.46 10.09
C THR A 113 -19.89 -2.94 10.43
N ALA A 114 -19.25 -3.25 11.56
CA ALA A 114 -19.49 -4.52 12.22
C ALA A 114 -21.00 -4.72 12.43
N PRO A 115 -21.53 -5.95 12.27
CA PRO A 115 -22.90 -6.21 12.65
C PRO A 115 -23.10 -5.94 14.15
N VAL A 116 -24.20 -5.27 14.50
CA VAL A 116 -24.55 -4.95 15.88
C VAL A 116 -25.79 -5.73 16.31
N ALA A 117 -25.86 -6.10 17.57
CA ALA A 117 -27.04 -6.76 18.11
C ALA A 117 -28.21 -5.77 18.22
N PRO A 118 -29.47 -6.23 18.13
CA PRO A 118 -30.62 -5.39 18.39
C PRO A 118 -30.54 -4.72 19.77
N GLY A 119 -30.83 -3.42 19.84
CA GLY A 119 -30.71 -2.63 21.07
C GLY A 119 -29.29 -2.32 21.55
N ALA A 120 -28.24 -2.76 20.84
CA ALA A 120 -26.86 -2.47 21.22
C ALA A 120 -26.48 -1.01 20.93
N ALA A 121 -25.54 -0.50 21.72
CA ALA A 121 -24.89 0.77 21.43
C ALA A 121 -24.05 0.65 20.15
N VAL A 122 -24.10 1.69 19.31
CA VAL A 122 -23.32 1.80 18.08
C VAL A 122 -22.40 3.00 18.19
N SER A 123 -21.14 2.83 17.78
CA SER A 123 -20.15 3.90 17.69
C SER A 123 -19.26 3.64 16.47
N VAL A 124 -19.13 4.62 15.58
CA VAL A 124 -18.27 4.55 14.39
C VAL A 124 -17.50 5.84 14.26
N LYS A 125 -16.19 5.74 14.03
CA LYS A 125 -15.31 6.88 13.79
C LYS A 125 -15.17 7.11 12.28
N LEU A 126 -15.61 8.27 11.80
CA LEU A 126 -15.47 8.68 10.40
C LEU A 126 -14.42 9.78 10.22
N GLY A 127 -14.07 10.50 11.28
CA GLY A 127 -13.11 11.61 11.25
C GLY A 127 -11.76 11.22 10.64
N GLY A 128 -11.28 10.01 10.97
CA GLY A 128 -10.02 9.48 10.45
C GLY A 128 -10.05 9.05 8.99
N LEU A 129 -11.22 9.05 8.34
CA LEU A 129 -11.37 8.74 6.92
C LEU A 129 -11.26 9.99 6.04
N TRP A 130 -11.22 11.19 6.62
CA TRP A 130 -11.03 12.42 5.85
C TRP A 130 -9.58 12.56 5.40
N SER A 131 -9.38 12.56 4.08
CA SER A 131 -8.09 12.75 3.45
C SER A 131 -7.92 14.18 2.97
N ARG A 132 -6.71 14.72 3.18
CA ARG A 132 -6.28 16.00 2.59
C ARG A 132 -5.04 15.72 1.74
N PRO A 133 -5.22 15.47 0.43
CA PRO A 133 -4.10 15.29 -0.49
C PRO A 133 -3.18 16.51 -0.52
N ALA A 134 -1.92 16.29 -0.88
CA ALA A 134 -0.92 17.34 -0.96
C ALA A 134 -1.34 18.48 -1.93
N GLY A 135 -0.95 19.71 -1.61
CA GLY A 135 -1.29 20.90 -2.41
C GLY A 135 -2.57 21.62 -1.99
N ASN A 136 -3.35 21.05 -1.07
CA ASN A 136 -4.51 21.73 -0.49
C ASN A 136 -4.11 22.66 0.68
N PRO A 137 -4.81 23.79 0.87
CA PRO A 137 -4.62 24.64 2.05
C PRO A 137 -5.00 23.87 3.33
N ALA A 138 -4.44 24.30 4.45
CA ALA A 138 -4.82 23.78 5.76
C ALA A 138 -6.31 24.00 6.03
N GLY A 139 -6.94 23.03 6.70
CA GLY A 139 -8.33 23.11 7.07
C GLY A 139 -8.74 22.04 8.07
N THR A 140 -9.92 22.20 8.63
CA THR A 140 -10.50 21.28 9.61
C THR A 140 -11.85 20.80 9.11
N ALA A 141 -12.03 19.48 9.06
CA ALA A 141 -13.30 18.86 8.71
C ALA A 141 -14.27 18.92 9.88
N ALA A 142 -15.51 19.33 9.60
CA ALA A 142 -16.64 19.24 10.50
C ALA A 142 -17.71 18.33 9.90
N PHE A 143 -18.18 17.37 10.69
CA PHE A 143 -19.14 16.35 10.26
C PHE A 143 -20.54 16.66 10.77
N ARG A 144 -21.56 16.23 10.03
CA ARG A 144 -22.96 16.28 10.46
C ARG A 144 -23.75 15.15 9.84
N LYS A 145 -24.81 14.73 10.54
CA LYS A 145 -25.83 13.86 9.95
C LYS A 145 -26.61 14.64 8.89
N VAL A 146 -26.67 14.08 7.68
CA VAL A 146 -27.49 14.59 6.57
C VAL A 146 -28.84 13.88 6.57
N SER A 147 -28.83 12.55 6.69
CA SER A 147 -30.05 11.72 6.76
C SER A 147 -29.79 10.43 7.55
N GLY A 148 -30.85 9.74 7.95
CA GLY A 148 -30.79 8.46 8.66
C GLY A 148 -31.77 8.39 9.83
N PRO A 149 -31.84 7.23 10.53
CA PRO A 149 -32.86 6.97 11.55
C PRO A 149 -32.77 7.91 12.75
N ALA A 150 -33.87 8.14 13.47
CA ALA A 150 -33.93 9.13 14.56
C ALA A 150 -32.94 8.85 15.72
N TRP A 151 -32.59 7.58 15.95
CA TRP A 151 -31.66 7.15 17.00
C TRP A 151 -30.19 7.46 16.69
N ALA A 152 -29.87 7.84 15.45
CA ALA A 152 -28.52 8.15 14.98
C ALA A 152 -28.14 9.61 15.20
N SER A 153 -26.98 9.85 15.81
CA SER A 153 -26.34 11.17 15.94
C SER A 153 -24.92 11.17 15.40
N VAL A 154 -24.45 12.32 14.91
CA VAL A 154 -23.07 12.52 14.43
C VAL A 154 -22.53 13.82 15.04
N SER A 155 -21.42 13.72 15.76
CA SER A 155 -20.70 14.89 16.28
C SER A 155 -19.79 15.51 15.24
N ALA A 156 -19.35 16.75 15.50
CA ALA A 156 -18.51 17.53 14.58
C ALA A 156 -17.16 16.87 14.28
N ASP A 157 -16.65 15.98 15.12
CA ASP A 157 -15.41 15.21 14.92
C ASP A 157 -15.60 13.95 14.04
N GLY A 158 -16.82 13.71 13.54
CA GLY A 158 -17.14 12.54 12.73
C GLY A 158 -17.40 11.27 13.54
N THR A 159 -17.64 11.37 14.85
CA THR A 159 -18.12 10.23 15.63
C THR A 159 -19.62 10.07 15.44
N PHE A 160 -20.01 8.97 14.80
CA PHE A 160 -21.39 8.51 14.76
C PHE A 160 -21.69 7.68 16.00
N THR A 161 -22.82 7.95 16.67
CA THR A 161 -23.29 7.21 17.85
C THR A 161 -24.80 6.98 17.82
N GLY A 162 -25.26 5.97 18.57
CA GLY A 162 -26.68 5.75 18.81
C GLY A 162 -26.98 4.38 19.41
N THR A 163 -28.25 4.01 19.48
CA THR A 163 -28.72 2.69 19.92
C THR A 163 -29.48 2.03 18.78
N ALA A 164 -29.03 0.85 18.36
CA ALA A 164 -29.68 0.08 17.29
C ALA A 164 -31.14 -0.24 17.64
N PRO A 165 -32.03 -0.39 16.64
CA PRO A 165 -33.41 -0.81 16.87
C PRO A 165 -33.47 -2.13 17.65
N ALA A 166 -34.56 -2.34 18.40
CA ALA A 166 -34.76 -3.54 19.21
C ALA A 166 -35.03 -4.81 18.36
N GLY A 167 -35.35 -4.66 17.08
CA GLY A 167 -35.49 -5.76 16.12
C GLY A 167 -34.32 -5.82 15.13
N ALA A 168 -34.18 -6.95 14.43
CA ALA A 168 -33.23 -7.14 13.34
C ALA A 168 -33.91 -6.89 11.99
N PRO A 169 -33.88 -5.64 11.44
CA PRO A 169 -34.40 -5.36 10.11
C PRO A 169 -33.71 -6.21 9.04
N LYS A 170 -34.44 -6.48 7.95
CA LYS A 170 -33.92 -7.28 6.82
C LYS A 170 -32.73 -6.60 6.13
N ASN A 171 -32.74 -5.28 6.05
CA ASN A 171 -31.70 -4.48 5.43
C ASN A 171 -30.92 -3.70 6.49
N PRO A 172 -29.64 -3.37 6.25
CA PRO A 172 -28.89 -2.46 7.11
C PRO A 172 -29.61 -1.12 7.29
N GLU A 173 -29.50 -0.56 8.49
CA GLU A 173 -29.85 0.84 8.73
C GLU A 173 -28.85 1.74 8.00
N VAL A 174 -29.30 2.86 7.44
CA VAL A 174 -28.47 3.73 6.60
C VAL A 174 -28.42 5.14 7.18
N VAL A 175 -27.20 5.67 7.33
CA VAL A 175 -26.94 7.06 7.74
C VAL A 175 -26.08 7.72 6.67
N VAL A 176 -26.50 8.88 6.18
CA VAL A 176 -25.63 9.73 5.32
C VAL A 176 -25.01 10.80 6.19
N VAL A 177 -23.68 10.86 6.17
CA VAL A 177 -22.88 11.83 6.93
C VAL A 177 -22.25 12.80 5.95
N GLY A 178 -22.45 14.10 6.16
CA GLY A 178 -21.83 15.15 5.37
C GLY A 178 -20.60 15.71 6.07
N VAL A 179 -19.57 16.03 5.30
CA VAL A 179 -18.35 16.68 5.75
C VAL A 179 -18.26 18.05 5.11
N LYS A 180 -17.89 19.06 5.91
CA LYS A 180 -17.51 20.39 5.40
C LYS A 180 -16.18 20.79 6.02
N ASP A 181 -15.21 21.06 5.16
CA ASP A 181 -13.90 21.56 5.53
C ASP A 181 -13.91 23.07 5.65
N SER A 182 -13.14 23.61 6.60
CA SER A 182 -12.98 25.06 6.75
C SER A 182 -12.34 25.74 5.52
N ALA A 183 -11.62 24.99 4.67
CA ALA A 183 -11.09 25.48 3.41
C ALA A 183 -12.09 25.39 2.24
N GLY A 184 -13.33 24.94 2.48
CA GLY A 184 -14.42 24.97 1.52
C GLY A 184 -14.76 23.64 0.86
N ALA A 185 -13.91 22.61 1.00
CA ALA A 185 -14.20 21.27 0.49
C ALA A 185 -15.41 20.63 1.21
N THR A 186 -16.18 19.83 0.50
CA THR A 186 -17.35 19.13 1.04
C THR A 186 -17.44 17.74 0.46
N ASP A 187 -17.96 16.80 1.25
CA ASP A 187 -18.17 15.42 0.81
C ASP A 187 -19.31 14.74 1.61
N THR A 188 -19.70 13.53 1.22
CA THR A 188 -20.65 12.70 1.96
C THR A 188 -20.20 11.24 2.03
N VAL A 189 -20.42 10.60 3.18
CA VAL A 189 -20.17 9.16 3.38
C VAL A 189 -21.48 8.49 3.80
N THR A 190 -21.79 7.36 3.17
CA THR A 190 -22.92 6.50 3.53
C THR A 190 -22.47 5.40 4.48
N VAL A 191 -23.03 5.37 5.68
CA VAL A 191 -22.77 4.34 6.69
C VAL A 191 -23.91 3.34 6.72
N GLN A 192 -23.62 2.07 6.44
CA GLN A 192 -24.56 0.95 6.54
C GLN A 192 -24.31 0.20 7.85
N ILE A 193 -25.37 0.02 8.65
CA ILE A 193 -25.30 -0.63 9.97
C ILE A 193 -26.17 -1.90 9.93
N PRO A 194 -25.57 -3.08 9.74
CA PRO A 194 -26.30 -4.34 9.84
C PRO A 194 -26.69 -4.58 11.30
N VAL A 195 -28.00 -4.70 11.57
CA VAL A 195 -28.51 -5.07 12.89
C VAL A 195 -28.96 -6.52 12.82
N VAL A 196 -28.19 -7.41 13.43
CA VAL A 196 -28.36 -8.86 13.26
C VAL A 196 -28.33 -9.58 14.61
N ASP A 197 -29.00 -10.73 14.67
CA ASP A 197 -28.93 -11.60 15.84
C ASP A 197 -27.47 -12.05 16.07
N PRO A 198 -26.87 -11.77 17.25
CA PRO A 198 -25.52 -12.22 17.57
C PRO A 198 -25.37 -13.75 17.60
N ALA A 199 -26.45 -14.51 17.76
CA ALA A 199 -26.43 -15.97 17.65
C ALA A 199 -26.47 -16.46 16.19
N GLY A 200 -26.71 -15.57 15.23
CA GLY A 200 -26.79 -15.88 13.81
C GLY A 200 -25.45 -16.27 13.18
N GLN A 201 -25.51 -16.63 11.90
CA GLN A 201 -24.34 -16.99 11.11
C GLN A 201 -23.36 -15.81 11.03
N LEU A 202 -22.11 -16.03 11.44
CA LEU A 202 -21.06 -15.02 11.38
C LEU A 202 -20.04 -15.39 10.30
N ARG A 203 -19.58 -14.36 9.58
CA ARG A 203 -18.43 -14.46 8.69
C ARG A 203 -17.26 -13.68 9.28
N LEU A 204 -16.06 -14.17 9.04
CA LEU A 204 -14.82 -13.49 9.35
C LEU A 204 -13.97 -13.46 8.08
N LYS A 205 -13.77 -12.28 7.49
CA LYS A 205 -12.88 -12.08 6.35
C LYS A 205 -11.50 -11.67 6.84
N ALA A 206 -10.56 -12.62 6.75
CA ALA A 206 -9.19 -12.46 7.19
C ALA A 206 -8.26 -12.21 5.99
N ALA A 207 -7.22 -11.40 6.18
CA ALA A 207 -6.20 -11.18 5.16
C ALA A 207 -4.77 -11.17 5.73
N SER A 208 -3.81 -11.58 4.91
CA SER A 208 -2.39 -11.20 5.06
C SER A 208 -2.09 -10.08 4.08
N TRP A 209 -1.48 -9.00 4.54
CA TRP A 209 -1.11 -7.88 3.68
C TRP A 209 0.20 -7.20 4.10
N ASN A 210 1.23 -7.37 3.28
CA ASN A 210 2.46 -6.60 3.39
C ASN A 210 2.21 -5.19 2.84
N LEU A 211 2.53 -4.16 3.64
CA LEU A 211 2.26 -2.77 3.30
C LEU A 211 3.42 -2.07 2.57
N ALA A 212 4.49 -2.77 2.18
CA ALA A 212 5.64 -2.21 1.47
C ALA A 212 6.19 -0.94 2.17
N ASN A 213 6.75 -1.14 3.37
CA ASN A 213 7.19 -0.11 4.30
C ASN A 213 6.11 0.96 4.59
N ALA A 214 4.97 0.53 5.12
CA ALA A 214 3.81 1.33 5.48
C ALA A 214 3.22 2.15 4.32
N GLY A 215 3.47 1.74 3.08
CA GLY A 215 3.04 2.40 1.86
C GLY A 215 3.86 3.64 1.52
N ALA A 216 5.05 3.81 2.11
CA ALA A 216 5.84 5.04 1.98
C ALA A 216 6.26 5.37 0.53
N ALA A 217 6.32 4.38 -0.35
CA ALA A 217 6.61 4.56 -1.77
C ALA A 217 5.40 4.96 -2.62
N PHE A 218 4.18 4.95 -2.04
CA PHE A 218 2.93 5.20 -2.75
C PHE A 218 2.32 6.54 -2.33
N THR A 219 1.82 7.30 -3.30
CA THR A 219 1.08 8.54 -3.00
C THR A 219 -0.20 8.19 -2.25
N ASP A 220 -0.55 8.98 -1.23
CA ASP A 220 -1.78 8.83 -0.45
C ASP A 220 -1.94 7.42 0.16
N GLY A 221 -0.82 6.79 0.53
CA GLY A 221 -0.77 5.38 0.95
C GLY A 221 -1.76 5.02 2.06
N LEU A 222 -1.88 5.85 3.10
CA LEU A 222 -2.85 5.63 4.18
C LEU A 222 -4.30 5.63 3.67
N GLU A 223 -4.67 6.58 2.82
CA GLU A 223 -6.02 6.67 2.28
C GLU A 223 -6.34 5.44 1.41
N LYS A 224 -5.41 5.04 0.54
CA LYS A 224 -5.55 3.83 -0.29
C LYS A 224 -5.68 2.58 0.57
N GLN A 225 -4.91 2.47 1.65
CA GLN A 225 -5.02 1.36 2.61
C GLN A 225 -6.40 1.32 3.28
N LEU A 226 -6.89 2.46 3.78
CA LEU A 226 -8.24 2.56 4.36
C LEU A 226 -9.32 2.17 3.36
N ARG A 227 -9.20 2.65 2.11
CA ARG A 227 -10.13 2.34 1.02
C ARG A 227 -10.18 0.84 0.74
N VAL A 228 -9.03 0.17 0.62
CA VAL A 228 -8.98 -1.29 0.41
C VAL A 228 -9.64 -2.03 1.56
N VAL A 229 -9.27 -1.72 2.81
CA VAL A 229 -9.84 -2.39 4.00
C VAL A 229 -11.36 -2.29 4.03
N LEU A 230 -11.91 -1.09 3.79
CA LEU A 230 -13.34 -0.82 3.87
C LEU A 230 -14.12 -1.37 2.67
N THR A 231 -13.66 -1.14 1.44
CA THR A 231 -14.36 -1.57 0.22
C THR A 231 -14.34 -3.07 0.02
N GLN A 232 -13.29 -3.75 0.50
CA GLN A 232 -13.19 -5.21 0.44
C GLN A 232 -13.86 -5.91 1.64
N GLY A 233 -14.37 -5.13 2.61
CA GLY A 233 -15.05 -5.64 3.79
C GLY A 233 -14.16 -6.55 4.64
N LEU A 234 -12.87 -6.22 4.77
CA LEU A 234 -11.94 -7.00 5.60
C LEU A 234 -12.27 -6.79 7.08
N ASP A 235 -12.18 -7.85 7.89
CA ASP A 235 -12.52 -7.81 9.32
C ASP A 235 -11.28 -7.87 10.21
N VAL A 236 -10.28 -8.67 9.81
CA VAL A 236 -9.01 -8.82 10.53
C VAL A 236 -7.86 -9.00 9.54
N LEU A 237 -6.75 -8.31 9.79
CA LEU A 237 -5.58 -8.34 8.92
C LEU A 237 -4.33 -8.64 9.73
N ALA A 238 -3.51 -9.55 9.21
CA ALA A 238 -2.10 -9.65 9.53
C ALA A 238 -1.35 -8.67 8.61
N LEU A 239 -0.74 -7.65 9.21
CA LEU A 239 -0.01 -6.62 8.49
C LEU A 239 1.50 -6.85 8.63
N GLN A 240 2.21 -6.72 7.51
CA GLN A 240 3.68 -6.74 7.45
C GLN A 240 4.22 -5.42 6.89
N GLU A 241 5.50 -5.19 7.11
CA GLU A 241 6.22 -3.94 6.83
C GLU A 241 5.50 -2.70 7.34
N THR A 242 4.99 -2.77 8.57
CA THR A 242 4.20 -1.68 9.18
C THR A 242 5.04 -0.48 9.62
N ALA A 243 6.37 -0.51 9.45
CA ALA A 243 7.30 0.52 9.93
C ALA A 243 7.07 0.90 11.41
N GLY A 244 6.66 -0.06 12.25
CA GLY A 244 6.38 0.13 13.67
C GLY A 244 5.13 0.96 14.00
N THR A 245 4.34 1.39 13.02
CA THR A 245 3.27 2.39 13.24
C THR A 245 1.98 2.18 12.44
N ALA A 246 2.02 1.51 11.29
CA ALA A 246 0.90 1.49 10.36
C ALA A 246 -0.36 0.82 10.91
N ALA A 247 -0.24 -0.28 11.67
CA ALA A 247 -1.42 -0.96 12.22
C ALA A 247 -2.18 -0.07 13.22
N GLN A 248 -1.45 0.64 14.09
CA GLN A 248 -2.05 1.59 15.03
C GLN A 248 -2.63 2.82 14.30
N THR A 249 -1.97 3.29 13.24
CA THR A 249 -2.45 4.42 12.42
C THR A 249 -3.78 4.07 11.76
N LEU A 250 -3.86 2.90 11.11
CA LEU A 250 -5.09 2.40 10.50
C LEU A 250 -6.19 2.18 11.54
N ALA A 251 -5.87 1.56 12.68
CA ALA A 251 -6.84 1.35 13.76
C ALA A 251 -7.39 2.66 14.31
N THR A 252 -6.54 3.67 14.50
CA THR A 252 -6.96 5.00 14.96
C THR A 252 -7.89 5.65 13.96
N ALA A 253 -7.58 5.58 12.66
CA ALA A 253 -8.39 6.14 11.60
C ALA A 253 -9.77 5.46 11.48
N LEU A 254 -9.81 4.13 11.61
CA LEU A 254 -11.02 3.31 11.50
C LEU A 254 -11.85 3.26 12.79
N GLY A 255 -11.27 3.65 13.94
CA GLY A 255 -11.84 3.36 15.26
C GLY A 255 -11.83 1.86 15.60
N TRP A 256 -10.83 1.13 15.10
CA TRP A 256 -10.65 -0.31 15.27
C TRP A 256 -9.60 -0.63 16.35
N TYR A 257 -9.33 -1.91 16.56
CA TYR A 257 -8.32 -2.41 17.49
C TYR A 257 -7.05 -2.80 16.74
N ALA A 258 -5.90 -2.60 17.37
CA ALA A 258 -4.63 -3.07 16.83
C ALA A 258 -3.69 -3.64 17.89
N TYR A 259 -2.83 -4.55 17.43
CA TYR A 259 -1.52 -4.79 18.01
C TYR A 259 -0.48 -4.25 17.02
N GLN A 260 0.53 -3.54 17.53
CA GLN A 260 1.63 -3.01 16.74
C GLN A 260 2.95 -3.39 17.41
N SER A 261 3.78 -4.16 16.71
CA SER A 261 5.17 -4.37 17.16
C SER A 261 6.02 -3.14 16.85
N ALA A 262 7.18 -3.00 17.50
CA ALA A 262 8.14 -1.94 17.18
C ALA A 262 8.76 -2.10 15.77
N GLY A 263 8.67 -3.30 15.19
CA GLY A 263 9.19 -3.62 13.88
C GLY A 263 8.08 -3.76 12.85
N SER A 264 8.04 -4.90 12.18
CA SER A 264 7.29 -5.07 10.94
C SER A 264 5.84 -5.55 11.13
N VAL A 265 5.57 -6.34 12.17
CA VAL A 265 4.30 -7.06 12.35
C VAL A 265 3.24 -6.21 13.04
N GLY A 266 2.01 -6.26 12.51
CA GLY A 266 0.82 -5.73 13.17
C GLY A 266 -0.41 -6.63 12.98
N ILE A 267 -1.37 -6.49 13.90
CA ILE A 267 -2.72 -7.04 13.76
C ILE A 267 -3.67 -5.85 13.72
N LEU A 268 -4.51 -5.75 12.70
CA LEU A 268 -5.61 -4.79 12.62
C LEU A 268 -6.92 -5.57 12.70
N SER A 269 -7.81 -5.22 13.63
CA SER A 269 -9.08 -5.93 13.79
C SER A 269 -10.24 -5.00 14.11
N ARG A 270 -11.35 -5.24 13.44
CA ARG A 270 -12.66 -4.67 13.77
C ARG A 270 -13.15 -5.12 15.16
N TYR A 271 -12.61 -6.22 15.68
CA TYR A 271 -13.03 -6.84 16.94
C TYR A 271 -11.97 -6.65 18.04
N PRO A 272 -12.36 -6.59 19.33
CA PRO A 272 -11.42 -6.46 20.43
C PRO A 272 -10.37 -7.58 20.44
N LEU A 273 -9.13 -7.21 20.76
CA LEU A 273 -8.00 -8.11 20.91
C LEU A 273 -7.73 -8.40 22.39
N THR A 274 -7.63 -9.68 22.76
CA THR A 274 -7.24 -10.12 24.11
C THR A 274 -6.14 -11.19 24.04
N ALA A 275 -5.55 -11.55 25.19
CA ALA A 275 -4.52 -12.61 25.29
C ALA A 275 -3.38 -12.47 24.26
N VAL A 276 -2.81 -11.27 24.15
CA VAL A 276 -1.77 -10.99 23.16
C VAL A 276 -0.49 -11.76 23.47
N THR A 277 0.03 -12.45 22.47
CA THR A 277 1.39 -13.00 22.42
C THR A 277 2.21 -12.07 21.51
N PRO A 278 3.17 -11.30 22.07
CA PRO A 278 3.94 -10.35 21.28
C PRO A 278 5.00 -11.04 20.42
N VAL A 279 5.51 -10.32 19.43
CA VAL A 279 6.65 -10.77 18.61
C VAL A 279 7.92 -10.92 19.45
N THR A 280 8.80 -11.81 19.00
CA THR A 280 10.20 -11.92 19.46
C THR A 280 11.11 -12.16 18.25
N ASP A 281 12.43 -12.04 18.41
CA ASP A 281 13.36 -12.29 17.28
C ASP A 281 13.25 -13.72 16.72
N ALA A 282 13.02 -14.70 17.59
CA ALA A 282 12.86 -16.10 17.19
C ALA A 282 11.46 -16.42 16.65
N LEU A 283 10.45 -15.60 17.00
CA LEU A 283 9.07 -15.72 16.56
C LEU A 283 8.61 -14.35 16.06
N PRO A 284 8.88 -13.99 14.79
CA PRO A 284 8.40 -12.74 14.18
C PRO A 284 6.91 -12.88 13.80
N ALA A 285 6.12 -13.30 14.78
CA ALA A 285 4.68 -13.45 14.69
C ALA A 285 4.03 -13.05 16.01
N ALA A 286 2.90 -12.36 15.91
CA ALA A 286 2.09 -11.98 17.07
C ALA A 286 0.78 -12.76 17.05
N GLY A 287 0.33 -13.21 18.21
CA GLY A 287 -0.96 -13.88 18.38
C GLY A 287 -1.91 -13.02 19.21
N ALA A 288 -3.20 -13.01 18.89
CA ALA A 288 -4.23 -12.38 19.70
C ALA A 288 -5.55 -13.16 19.58
N THR A 289 -6.37 -13.12 20.63
CA THR A 289 -7.71 -13.70 20.61
C THR A 289 -8.73 -12.63 20.26
N LEU A 290 -9.41 -12.79 19.13
CA LEU A 290 -10.49 -11.91 18.68
C LEU A 290 -11.76 -12.21 19.48
N GLN A 291 -12.44 -11.16 19.96
CA GLN A 291 -13.75 -11.27 20.62
C GLN A 291 -14.88 -10.97 19.63
N LEU A 292 -15.54 -12.01 19.12
CA LEU A 292 -16.57 -11.89 18.09
C LEU A 292 -17.98 -11.83 18.71
N PRO A 293 -18.99 -11.33 17.96
CA PRO A 293 -20.38 -11.32 18.42
C PRO A 293 -20.88 -12.71 18.85
N GLY A 294 -21.74 -12.76 19.87
CA GLY A 294 -22.29 -14.00 20.40
C GLY A 294 -21.33 -14.78 21.30
N GLY A 295 -20.25 -14.16 21.79
CA GLY A 295 -19.27 -14.79 22.69
C GLY A 295 -18.31 -15.75 21.98
N ARG A 296 -18.26 -15.72 20.65
CA ARG A 296 -17.34 -16.52 19.84
C ARG A 296 -15.93 -15.94 19.91
N THR A 297 -14.92 -16.80 19.79
CA THR A 297 -13.51 -16.39 19.76
C THR A 297 -12.78 -17.06 18.61
N VAL A 298 -11.78 -16.37 18.06
CA VAL A 298 -10.79 -16.91 17.12
C VAL A 298 -9.42 -16.52 17.63
N ARG A 299 -8.49 -17.47 17.61
CA ARG A 299 -7.08 -17.19 17.81
C ARG A 299 -6.47 -16.77 16.47
N PHE A 300 -6.03 -15.53 16.37
CA PHE A 300 -5.46 -14.95 15.16
C PHE A 300 -3.96 -14.73 15.34
N TRP A 301 -3.15 -15.23 14.40
CA TRP A 301 -1.72 -15.03 14.35
C TRP A 301 -1.34 -14.23 13.09
N ALA A 302 -0.57 -13.16 13.27
CA ALA A 302 0.03 -12.39 12.20
C ALA A 302 1.53 -12.67 12.15
N ALA A 303 2.05 -13.15 11.02
CA ALA A 303 3.46 -13.51 10.85
C ALA A 303 4.15 -12.69 9.75
N HIS A 304 5.44 -12.47 9.93
CA HIS A 304 6.34 -11.94 8.90
C HIS A 304 7.69 -12.66 9.00
N LEU A 305 7.92 -13.66 8.16
CA LEU A 305 9.15 -14.44 8.20
C LEU A 305 10.25 -13.77 7.38
N ASP A 306 11.50 -14.11 7.71
CA ASP A 306 12.70 -13.60 7.05
C ASP A 306 12.64 -13.72 5.52
N GLU A 307 12.92 -12.63 4.83
CA GLU A 307 12.85 -12.52 3.37
C GLU A 307 14.16 -12.86 2.67
N SER A 308 15.25 -13.02 3.43
CA SER A 308 16.57 -13.24 2.86
C SER A 308 16.64 -14.60 2.14
N GLY A 309 17.56 -14.68 1.18
CA GLY A 309 17.83 -15.94 0.48
C GLY A 309 16.61 -16.52 -0.23
N TYR A 310 15.89 -15.71 -1.01
CA TYR A 310 14.68 -16.14 -1.72
C TYR A 310 14.99 -17.28 -2.72
N GLY A 311 14.54 -18.49 -2.40
CA GLY A 311 14.92 -19.71 -3.11
C GLY A 311 14.60 -19.73 -4.62
N PRO A 312 13.47 -19.16 -5.10
CA PRO A 312 13.20 -19.07 -6.53
C PRO A 312 14.25 -18.27 -7.33
N TYR A 313 14.92 -17.28 -6.72
CA TYR A 313 16.06 -16.64 -7.37
C TYR A 313 17.23 -17.61 -7.54
N ALA A 314 17.53 -18.43 -6.53
CA ALA A 314 18.59 -19.43 -6.61
C ALA A 314 18.32 -20.48 -7.71
N VAL A 315 17.06 -20.87 -7.90
CA VAL A 315 16.64 -21.74 -9.02
C VAL A 315 16.91 -21.06 -10.36
N GLN A 316 16.46 -19.82 -10.55
CA GLN A 316 16.73 -19.04 -11.78
C GLN A 316 18.23 -18.82 -12.03
N ASP A 317 19.03 -18.82 -10.97
CA ASP A 317 20.48 -18.64 -11.00
C ASP A 317 21.23 -19.99 -11.11
N GLY A 318 20.51 -21.10 -11.35
CA GLY A 318 21.05 -22.39 -11.77
C GLY A 318 21.26 -23.42 -10.66
N GLN A 319 20.80 -23.14 -9.43
CA GLN A 319 20.89 -24.12 -8.35
C GLN A 319 19.89 -25.26 -8.52
N SER A 320 20.33 -26.48 -8.16
CA SER A 320 19.48 -27.67 -8.13
C SER A 320 18.48 -27.65 -6.97
N ALA A 321 17.43 -28.45 -7.07
CA ALA A 321 16.44 -28.63 -6.00
C ALA A 321 17.08 -29.01 -4.65
N ALA A 322 18.13 -29.86 -4.67
CA ALA A 322 18.85 -30.27 -3.47
C ALA A 322 19.60 -29.10 -2.82
N GLN A 323 20.25 -28.25 -3.62
CA GLN A 323 20.95 -27.07 -3.12
C GLN A 323 19.98 -26.05 -2.52
N VAL A 324 18.87 -25.76 -3.21
CA VAL A 324 17.84 -24.83 -2.73
C VAL A 324 17.19 -25.35 -1.45
N THR A 325 16.87 -26.64 -1.38
CA THR A 325 16.30 -27.26 -0.18
C THR A 325 17.28 -27.23 0.98
N ALA A 326 18.58 -27.48 0.74
CA ALA A 326 19.59 -27.40 1.79
C ALA A 326 19.76 -25.97 2.31
N ALA A 327 19.75 -24.97 1.42
CA ALA A 327 19.81 -23.56 1.78
C ALA A 327 18.59 -23.12 2.60
N GLU A 328 17.38 -23.51 2.18
CA GLU A 328 16.15 -23.22 2.94
C GLU A 328 16.18 -23.85 4.33
N ASN A 329 16.65 -25.10 4.45
CA ASN A 329 16.77 -25.77 5.75
C ASN A 329 17.80 -25.12 6.69
N ALA A 330 18.81 -24.44 6.14
CA ALA A 330 19.81 -23.70 6.91
C ALA A 330 19.39 -22.25 7.21
N SER A 331 18.31 -21.76 6.60
CA SER A 331 17.86 -20.37 6.72
C SER A 331 17.28 -20.03 8.08
N VAL A 332 17.29 -18.75 8.43
CA VAL A 332 16.54 -18.22 9.59
C VAL A 332 15.04 -18.40 9.37
N ARG A 333 14.56 -18.22 8.14
CA ARG A 333 13.15 -18.36 7.76
C ARG A 333 12.53 -19.69 8.19
N VAL A 334 13.19 -20.82 7.96
CA VAL A 334 12.64 -22.13 8.38
C VAL A 334 12.66 -22.30 9.91
N GLN A 335 13.64 -21.71 10.61
CA GLN A 335 13.69 -21.74 12.07
C GLN A 335 12.53 -20.97 12.68
N GLN A 336 12.23 -19.79 12.13
CA GLN A 336 11.06 -18.99 12.50
C GLN A 336 9.75 -19.73 12.16
N ALA A 337 9.68 -20.43 11.02
CA ALA A 337 8.52 -21.26 10.66
C ALA A 337 8.30 -22.41 11.67
N ARG A 338 9.37 -23.04 12.18
CA ARG A 338 9.29 -24.06 13.23
C ARG A 338 8.86 -23.46 14.57
N ALA A 339 9.35 -22.27 14.92
CA ALA A 339 8.91 -21.56 16.12
C ALA A 339 7.42 -21.19 16.03
N LEU A 340 6.96 -20.71 14.87
CA LEU A 340 5.56 -20.44 14.61
C LEU A 340 4.71 -21.71 14.71
N ALA A 341 5.12 -22.80 14.04
CA ALA A 341 4.47 -24.10 14.12
C ALA A 341 4.33 -24.57 15.58
N ALA A 342 5.38 -24.49 16.39
CA ALA A 342 5.34 -24.86 17.80
C ALA A 342 4.38 -23.98 18.62
N ALA A 343 4.36 -22.67 18.36
CA ALA A 343 3.49 -21.72 19.05
C ALA A 343 2.01 -21.94 18.72
N VAL A 344 1.68 -22.26 17.47
CA VAL A 344 0.29 -22.47 17.02
C VAL A 344 -0.21 -23.88 17.25
N GLN A 345 0.66 -24.87 17.44
CA GLN A 345 0.26 -26.28 17.54
C GLN A 345 -0.69 -26.54 18.73
N ALA A 346 -0.44 -25.90 19.88
CA ALA A 346 -1.32 -26.00 21.04
C ALA A 346 -2.68 -25.34 20.77
N ASP A 347 -2.68 -24.17 20.13
CA ASP A 347 -3.90 -23.47 19.73
C ASP A 347 -4.71 -24.34 18.73
N ALA A 348 -4.04 -24.93 17.73
CA ALA A 348 -4.63 -25.71 16.64
C ALA A 348 -5.20 -27.06 17.11
N ALA A 349 -4.66 -27.64 18.18
CA ALA A 349 -5.18 -28.85 18.81
C ALA A 349 -6.40 -28.57 19.72
N GLY A 350 -6.67 -27.30 20.04
CA GLY A 350 -7.77 -26.87 20.88
C GLY A 350 -9.13 -26.85 20.17
N ARG A 351 -10.16 -26.41 20.90
CA ARG A 351 -11.51 -26.19 20.34
C ARG A 351 -11.70 -24.78 19.78
N THR A 352 -10.80 -23.86 20.13
CA THR A 352 -10.82 -22.50 19.61
C THR A 352 -10.28 -22.51 18.19
N PRO A 353 -11.03 -22.03 17.19
CA PRO A 353 -10.53 -21.95 15.83
C PRO A 353 -9.33 -21.02 15.72
N VAL A 354 -8.37 -21.38 14.87
CA VAL A 354 -7.11 -20.68 14.67
C VAL A 354 -7.02 -20.20 13.23
N VAL A 355 -6.59 -18.96 13.04
CA VAL A 355 -6.22 -18.41 11.73
C VAL A 355 -4.80 -17.85 11.84
N VAL A 356 -3.92 -18.27 10.95
CA VAL A 356 -2.55 -17.77 10.82
C VAL A 356 -2.45 -17.08 9.47
N ALA A 357 -2.21 -15.78 9.45
CA ALA A 357 -2.02 -15.02 8.24
C ALA A 357 -0.64 -14.36 8.25
N GLY A 358 0.05 -14.31 7.12
CA GLY A 358 1.36 -13.68 7.07
C GLY A 358 2.09 -13.81 5.75
N ALA A 359 3.10 -12.95 5.59
CA ALA A 359 4.15 -13.13 4.61
C ALA A 359 5.10 -14.21 5.13
N LEU A 360 5.03 -15.40 4.52
CA LEU A 360 5.94 -16.50 4.84
C LEU A 360 7.25 -16.40 4.07
N SER A 361 7.30 -15.52 3.06
CA SER A 361 8.49 -15.26 2.24
C SER A 361 9.08 -16.54 1.62
N SER A 362 8.24 -17.55 1.42
CA SER A 362 8.59 -18.88 0.92
C SER A 362 7.44 -19.38 0.04
N PRO A 363 7.73 -20.00 -1.12
CA PRO A 363 6.69 -20.58 -1.95
C PRO A 363 6.01 -21.79 -1.29
N SER A 364 4.89 -22.20 -1.86
CA SER A 364 4.15 -23.36 -1.36
C SER A 364 4.66 -24.65 -1.98
N HIS A 365 4.86 -25.67 -1.15
CA HIS A 365 5.10 -27.04 -1.60
C HIS A 365 3.92 -27.62 -2.41
N LEU A 366 2.72 -27.02 -2.30
CA LEU A 366 1.54 -27.40 -3.08
C LEU A 366 1.51 -26.72 -4.46
N ASP A 367 2.30 -25.66 -4.66
CA ASP A 367 2.32 -24.86 -5.88
C ASP A 367 3.45 -25.33 -6.80
N TRP A 368 4.57 -25.77 -6.20
CA TRP A 368 5.73 -26.33 -6.91
C TRP A 368 5.50 -27.82 -7.16
N THR A 369 5.01 -28.14 -8.36
CA THR A 369 4.63 -29.49 -8.81
C THR A 369 5.25 -29.79 -10.17
N ALA A 370 5.12 -31.04 -10.64
CA ALA A 370 5.56 -31.39 -11.99
C ALA A 370 4.80 -30.59 -13.06
N ALA A 371 3.52 -30.29 -12.83
CA ALA A 371 2.67 -29.58 -13.79
C ALA A 371 3.01 -28.08 -13.89
N THR A 372 3.56 -27.48 -12.83
CA THR A 372 3.95 -26.07 -12.77
C THR A 372 5.44 -25.83 -13.04
N ALA A 373 6.20 -26.90 -13.35
CA ALA A 373 7.66 -26.82 -13.50
C ALA A 373 8.12 -25.75 -14.50
N ALA A 374 7.39 -25.55 -15.61
CA ALA A 374 7.70 -24.53 -16.61
C ALA A 374 7.69 -23.10 -16.02
N ALA A 375 6.81 -22.81 -15.06
CA ALA A 375 6.77 -21.53 -14.36
C ALA A 375 7.91 -21.36 -13.35
N HIS A 376 8.54 -22.46 -12.92
CA HIS A 376 9.58 -22.50 -11.89
C HIS A 376 10.97 -22.81 -12.47
N GLY A 377 11.27 -22.28 -13.67
CA GLY A 377 12.57 -22.46 -14.31
C GLY A 377 12.86 -23.90 -14.75
N GLY A 378 11.82 -24.71 -14.98
CA GLY A 378 11.92 -26.13 -15.30
C GLY A 378 12.15 -27.02 -14.07
N LEU A 379 12.27 -26.45 -12.87
CA LEU A 379 12.35 -27.22 -11.64
C LEU A 379 10.98 -27.82 -11.32
N GLY A 380 10.92 -29.14 -11.18
CA GLY A 380 9.71 -29.87 -10.83
C GLY A 380 9.29 -29.70 -9.36
N PRO A 381 8.68 -30.72 -8.74
CA PRO A 381 8.23 -30.64 -7.36
C PRO A 381 9.34 -30.27 -6.38
N LEU A 382 9.08 -29.31 -5.49
CA LEU A 382 9.96 -28.97 -4.38
C LEU A 382 9.15 -28.84 -3.09
N ALA A 383 9.49 -29.67 -2.11
CA ALA A 383 8.82 -29.68 -0.80
C ALA A 383 9.37 -28.55 0.09
N TRP A 384 8.95 -27.32 -0.19
CA TRP A 384 9.38 -26.12 0.56
C TRP A 384 9.27 -26.33 2.08
N PRO A 385 10.40 -26.34 2.82
CA PRO A 385 10.42 -26.61 4.25
C PRO A 385 9.45 -25.76 5.09
N VAL A 386 9.36 -24.46 4.82
CA VAL A 386 8.50 -23.53 5.58
C VAL A 386 7.03 -23.96 5.55
N THR A 387 6.47 -24.14 4.36
CA THR A 387 5.05 -24.49 4.20
C THR A 387 4.77 -25.94 4.59
N THR A 388 5.74 -26.84 4.41
CA THR A 388 5.64 -28.24 4.88
C THR A 388 5.56 -28.33 6.40
N VAL A 389 6.39 -27.55 7.12
CA VAL A 389 6.39 -27.50 8.59
C VAL A 389 5.06 -26.98 9.12
N LEU A 390 4.50 -25.92 8.52
CA LEU A 390 3.22 -25.35 8.94
C LEU A 390 2.05 -26.30 8.66
N GLN A 391 2.04 -27.00 7.52
CA GLN A 391 1.04 -28.04 7.26
C GLN A 391 1.16 -29.19 8.28
N GLY A 392 2.38 -29.60 8.61
CA GLY A 392 2.65 -30.62 9.63
C GLY A 392 2.19 -30.23 11.05
N ALA A 393 2.02 -28.93 11.32
CA ALA A 393 1.44 -28.42 12.57
C ALA A 393 -0.10 -28.50 12.61
N GLY A 394 -0.73 -29.04 11.56
CA GLY A 394 -2.19 -29.18 11.47
C GLY A 394 -2.90 -27.98 10.82
N LEU A 395 -2.15 -27.05 10.24
CA LEU A 395 -2.72 -25.91 9.52
C LEU A 395 -3.10 -26.29 8.08
N THR A 396 -4.26 -25.84 7.65
CA THR A 396 -4.75 -26.00 6.28
C THR A 396 -4.55 -24.72 5.48
N ASP A 397 -4.00 -24.85 4.28
CA ASP A 397 -3.82 -23.75 3.33
C ASP A 397 -5.15 -23.39 2.66
N SER A 398 -5.77 -22.30 3.10
CA SER A 398 -7.11 -21.90 2.62
C SER A 398 -7.14 -21.67 1.10
N PHE A 399 -6.07 -21.11 0.53
CA PHE A 399 -6.02 -20.84 -0.91
C PHE A 399 -6.05 -22.14 -1.71
N ARG A 400 -5.32 -23.18 -1.28
CA ARG A 400 -5.27 -24.47 -1.99
C ARG A 400 -6.43 -25.39 -1.68
N GLU A 401 -7.11 -25.21 -0.56
CA GLU A 401 -8.38 -25.90 -0.30
C GLU A 401 -9.46 -25.45 -1.31
N GLU A 402 -9.58 -24.14 -1.55
CA GLU A 402 -10.50 -23.54 -2.53
C GLU A 402 -10.00 -23.77 -3.96
N ASN A 403 -8.72 -23.49 -4.22
CA ASN A 403 -8.10 -23.50 -5.55
C ASN A 403 -7.14 -24.68 -5.71
N ARG A 404 -7.68 -25.89 -5.87
CA ARG A 404 -6.89 -27.14 -5.84
C ARG A 404 -5.89 -27.33 -6.98
N ASP A 405 -6.13 -26.71 -8.14
CA ASP A 405 -5.28 -26.83 -9.32
C ASP A 405 -4.31 -25.64 -9.40
N PRO A 406 -3.00 -25.84 -9.10
CA PRO A 406 -2.02 -24.76 -9.10
C PRO A 406 -1.68 -24.24 -10.51
N VAL A 407 -2.00 -24.98 -11.57
CA VAL A 407 -1.83 -24.50 -12.95
C VAL A 407 -2.92 -23.50 -13.32
N LYS A 408 -4.18 -23.80 -12.95
CA LYS A 408 -5.32 -22.92 -13.26
C LYS A 408 -5.40 -21.70 -12.36
N ALA A 409 -4.99 -21.86 -11.10
CA ALA A 409 -5.06 -20.82 -10.09
C ALA A 409 -3.71 -20.72 -9.37
N PRO A 410 -2.69 -20.08 -9.96
CA PRO A 410 -1.36 -20.01 -9.34
C PRO A 410 -1.36 -19.19 -8.05
N GLY A 411 -2.24 -18.19 -7.93
CA GLY A 411 -2.41 -17.42 -6.69
C GLY A 411 -1.19 -16.58 -6.32
N CYS A 412 -0.42 -16.13 -7.32
CA CYS A 412 0.80 -15.36 -7.10
C CYS A 412 0.52 -14.11 -6.26
N THR A 413 1.28 -13.92 -5.19
CA THR A 413 1.25 -12.70 -4.37
C THR A 413 2.49 -11.84 -4.58
N TRP A 414 3.61 -12.47 -4.90
CA TRP A 414 4.80 -11.81 -5.43
C TRP A 414 4.81 -11.93 -6.96
N SER A 415 4.80 -10.86 -7.74
CA SER A 415 4.49 -9.49 -7.36
C SER A 415 3.54 -8.85 -8.39
N PRO A 416 2.47 -8.17 -7.96
CA PRO A 416 1.62 -7.41 -8.88
C PRO A 416 2.37 -6.27 -9.59
N VAL A 417 3.35 -5.62 -8.95
CA VAL A 417 4.03 -4.42 -9.49
C VAL A 417 5.42 -4.71 -10.06
N ARG A 418 6.15 -5.68 -9.50
CA ARG A 418 7.50 -6.06 -9.95
C ARG A 418 7.44 -7.23 -10.93
N LYS A 419 7.88 -7.00 -12.17
CA LYS A 419 7.91 -8.02 -13.24
C LYS A 419 9.31 -8.41 -13.69
N GLN A 420 10.33 -7.65 -13.29
CA GLN A 420 11.72 -7.91 -13.64
C GLN A 420 12.63 -7.66 -12.44
N ARG A 421 13.59 -8.57 -12.23
CA ARG A 421 14.67 -8.44 -11.26
C ARG A 421 15.68 -7.39 -11.72
N ALA A 422 16.42 -6.82 -10.77
CA ALA A 422 17.52 -5.88 -11.05
C ALA A 422 18.61 -6.46 -11.99
N VAL A 423 18.79 -7.79 -12.00
CA VAL A 423 19.78 -8.49 -12.85
C VAL A 423 19.24 -8.83 -14.25
N GLY A 424 18.13 -8.21 -14.68
CA GLY A 424 17.57 -8.36 -16.02
C GLY A 424 16.74 -9.63 -16.25
N LYS A 425 16.64 -10.53 -15.27
CA LYS A 425 15.79 -11.74 -15.31
C LYS A 425 14.35 -11.41 -14.94
N ALA A 426 13.40 -12.23 -15.39
CA ALA A 426 12.00 -12.10 -15.00
C ALA A 426 11.83 -12.31 -13.48
N GLU A 427 10.94 -11.54 -12.86
CA GLU A 427 10.58 -11.71 -11.44
C GLU A 427 9.78 -13.01 -11.27
N PRO A 428 10.22 -13.97 -10.42
CA PRO A 428 9.40 -15.12 -10.06
C PRO A 428 8.01 -14.69 -9.61
N GLN A 429 6.98 -15.37 -10.11
CA GLN A 429 5.59 -15.10 -9.75
C GLN A 429 5.10 -16.21 -8.82
N ASP A 430 5.41 -16.10 -7.53
CA ASP A 430 5.07 -17.11 -6.53
C ASP A 430 4.02 -16.60 -5.53
N ARG A 431 3.34 -17.54 -4.87
CA ARG A 431 2.53 -17.27 -3.70
C ARG A 431 3.41 -17.34 -2.45
N ILE A 432 3.60 -16.21 -1.79
CA ILE A 432 4.44 -16.09 -0.58
C ILE A 432 3.68 -15.52 0.63
N ASP A 433 2.45 -15.07 0.43
CA ASP A 433 1.53 -14.58 1.46
C ASP A 433 0.38 -15.58 1.63
N TYR A 434 0.01 -15.84 2.88
CA TYR A 434 -0.88 -16.95 3.21
C TYR A 434 -1.95 -16.56 4.22
N VAL A 435 -3.10 -17.23 4.12
CA VAL A 435 -4.05 -17.40 5.21
C VAL A 435 -4.20 -18.91 5.42
N LEU A 436 -3.74 -19.39 6.58
CA LEU A 436 -3.83 -20.77 7.02
C LEU A 436 -4.81 -20.86 8.18
N TYR A 437 -5.45 -22.02 8.39
CA TYR A 437 -6.41 -22.16 9.47
C TYR A 437 -6.50 -23.59 10.03
N ALA A 438 -7.06 -23.70 11.24
CA ALA A 438 -7.38 -24.96 11.91
C ALA A 438 -8.62 -24.80 12.81
N GLY A 439 -9.22 -25.93 13.19
CA GLY A 439 -10.38 -25.97 14.08
C GLY A 439 -11.73 -25.78 13.36
N PRO A 440 -12.82 -25.51 14.10
CA PRO A 440 -14.19 -25.54 13.57
C PRO A 440 -14.56 -24.27 12.80
N LEU A 441 -13.84 -24.00 11.69
CA LEU A 441 -14.20 -22.99 10.70
C LEU A 441 -14.54 -23.67 9.38
N LYS A 442 -15.57 -23.16 8.70
CA LYS A 442 -15.84 -23.52 7.31
C LYS A 442 -15.29 -22.43 6.39
N LEU A 443 -14.41 -22.81 5.48
CA LEU A 443 -13.97 -21.92 4.39
C LEU A 443 -15.15 -21.59 3.46
N VAL A 444 -15.30 -20.32 3.12
CA VAL A 444 -16.34 -19.79 2.20
C VAL A 444 -15.73 -19.36 0.87
N GLU A 445 -14.57 -18.71 0.91
CA GLU A 445 -13.79 -18.32 -0.26
C GLU A 445 -12.33 -18.08 0.16
N ALA A 446 -11.40 -18.23 -0.79
CA ALA A 446 -10.02 -17.77 -0.68
C ALA A 446 -9.50 -17.25 -2.02
N HIS A 447 -8.85 -16.09 -2.02
CA HIS A 447 -8.34 -15.44 -3.23
C HIS A 447 -7.14 -14.54 -2.94
N THR A 448 -6.43 -14.13 -3.99
CA THR A 448 -5.49 -13.01 -3.93
C THR A 448 -6.22 -11.71 -4.23
N LEU A 449 -5.83 -10.64 -3.55
CA LEU A 449 -6.45 -9.32 -3.68
C LEU A 449 -5.41 -8.30 -4.12
N VAL A 450 -5.76 -7.58 -5.18
CA VAL A 450 -5.05 -6.41 -5.72
C VAL A 450 -6.13 -5.41 -6.15
N ALA A 451 -5.92 -4.12 -5.91
CA ALA A 451 -6.81 -3.08 -6.39
C ALA A 451 -6.42 -2.69 -7.82
N ASP A 452 -7.43 -2.61 -8.69
CA ASP A 452 -7.31 -2.25 -10.10
C ASP A 452 -6.25 -3.07 -10.85
N TRP A 453 -5.55 -2.42 -11.78
CA TRP A 453 -4.50 -2.99 -12.63
C TRP A 453 -3.22 -2.20 -12.39
N PRO A 454 -2.38 -2.59 -11.42
CA PRO A 454 -1.20 -1.80 -11.07
C PRO A 454 -0.26 -1.63 -12.25
N ALA A 455 0.20 -0.40 -12.44
CA ALA A 455 1.33 -0.11 -13.31
C ALA A 455 2.56 -0.90 -12.85
N THR A 456 3.29 -1.43 -13.81
CA THR A 456 4.51 -2.22 -13.62
C THR A 456 5.67 -1.56 -14.37
N GLY A 457 6.91 -1.82 -13.95
CA GLY A 457 8.12 -1.42 -14.69
C GLY A 457 8.94 -0.36 -13.96
N THR A 458 9.64 0.49 -14.74
CA THR A 458 10.65 1.42 -14.20
C THR A 458 10.15 2.84 -13.99
N ASP A 459 8.94 3.19 -14.45
CA ASP A 459 8.33 4.48 -14.17
C ASP A 459 7.85 4.56 -12.72
N GLN A 460 8.71 5.11 -11.86
CA GLN A 460 8.45 5.25 -10.44
C GLN A 460 7.24 6.15 -10.13
N ALA A 461 6.95 7.14 -10.98
CA ALA A 461 5.81 8.02 -10.76
C ALA A 461 4.49 7.26 -11.03
N ALA A 462 4.46 6.44 -12.08
CA ALA A 462 3.31 5.58 -12.36
C ALA A 462 3.11 4.53 -11.25
N VAL A 463 4.19 3.90 -10.77
CA VAL A 463 4.12 2.91 -9.68
C VAL A 463 3.65 3.56 -8.37
N ALA A 464 4.19 4.72 -8.00
CA ALA A 464 3.77 5.45 -6.81
C ALA A 464 2.29 5.87 -6.86
N ALA A 465 1.75 6.12 -8.06
CA ALA A 465 0.36 6.50 -8.28
C ALA A 465 -0.63 5.31 -8.24
N ASN A 466 -0.14 4.06 -8.22
CA ASN A 466 -1.00 2.86 -8.18
C ASN A 466 -2.05 2.93 -7.08
N GLN A 467 -3.27 2.48 -7.39
CA GLN A 467 -4.35 2.37 -6.38
C GLN A 467 -4.09 1.25 -5.38
N TRP A 468 -3.35 0.22 -5.79
CA TRP A 468 -2.80 -0.78 -4.88
C TRP A 468 -1.51 -0.25 -4.21
N PRO A 469 -1.51 0.02 -2.90
CA PRO A 469 -0.40 0.66 -2.20
C PRO A 469 0.61 -0.37 -1.63
N SER A 470 0.94 -1.40 -2.40
CA SER A 470 1.89 -2.45 -1.99
C SER A 470 2.54 -3.10 -3.21
N ASP A 471 3.69 -3.74 -3.00
CA ASP A 471 4.35 -4.59 -4.00
C ASP A 471 4.01 -6.08 -3.87
N THR A 472 3.22 -6.48 -2.87
CA THR A 472 2.63 -7.82 -2.77
C THR A 472 1.11 -7.76 -2.94
N ALA A 473 0.50 -8.80 -3.50
CA ALA A 473 -0.95 -8.99 -3.39
C ALA A 473 -1.30 -9.50 -1.99
N ALA A 474 -2.46 -9.12 -1.47
CA ALA A 474 -2.93 -9.67 -0.19
C ALA A 474 -3.49 -11.08 -0.39
N ALA A 475 -3.21 -12.00 0.54
CA ALA A 475 -3.89 -13.29 0.61
C ALA A 475 -5.15 -13.14 1.47
N VAL A 476 -6.31 -13.57 0.99
CA VAL A 476 -7.61 -13.35 1.64
C VAL A 476 -8.34 -14.68 1.79
N ALA A 477 -8.97 -14.89 2.94
CA ALA A 477 -9.91 -15.98 3.15
C ALA A 477 -11.12 -15.52 3.99
N THR A 478 -12.31 -15.97 3.61
CA THR A 478 -13.53 -15.75 4.37
C THR A 478 -13.95 -17.05 5.02
N PHE A 479 -14.15 -17.02 6.34
CA PHE A 479 -14.62 -18.15 7.12
C PHE A 479 -16.04 -17.96 7.63
N ARG A 480 -16.71 -19.07 7.89
CA ARG A 480 -17.99 -19.14 8.59
C ARG A 480 -17.87 -19.99 9.84
N PHE A 481 -18.46 -19.51 10.93
CA PHE A 481 -18.62 -20.24 12.20
C PHE A 481 -19.83 -21.19 12.17
#